data_AF-K1RXV7-F1
#
_entry.id   AF-K1RXV7-F1
#
_cell.length_a   1.000
_cell.length_b   1.000
_cell.length_c   1.000
_cell.angle_alpha   90.00
_cell.angle_beta   90.00
_cell.angle_gamma   90.00
#
_symmetry.space_group_name_H-M   'P 1'
#
loop_
_entity.id
_entity.type
_entity.pdbx_description
1 polymer ?
#
loop_
_entity_poly.entity_id
_entity_poly.type
_entity_poly.pdbx_seq_one_letter_code
_entity_poly.pdbx_strand_id
1 'polypeptide(L)'
;GDNSTGRTALVTVQYAQNGITTDLIDFGSKRMTVDSKEEFTADVPKSATHIYVTLSDPQNSDGSQGAFWPSVQEVEVFEEQEEKVSDYNNIANQAKITTDGNENQSEGSANLVDGNDKTLYKFHNEAQTSEKYIALNFDEARTMDAFRIAFEHVGDTDSVDFAFEYSILAKKAGDSDYTKIADHQKANRT
;
A
#
# COMPACT_ATOMS: atom_id res chain seq x y z
N GLY A 1 -12.48 21.54 26.83
CA GLY A 1 -12.84 20.22 27.37
C GLY A 1 -13.59 19.51 26.28
N ASP A 2 -12.87 18.75 25.46
CA ASP A 2 -13.49 18.03 24.36
C ASP A 2 -14.08 16.74 24.91
N ASN A 3 -15.37 16.77 25.21
CA ASN A 3 -16.11 15.57 25.56
C ASN A 3 -16.55 14.91 24.25
N SER A 4 -15.61 14.30 23.52
CA SER A 4 -15.91 13.45 22.35
C SER A 4 -16.61 12.14 22.75
N THR A 5 -16.54 11.80 24.03
CA THR A 5 -17.06 10.55 24.61
C THR A 5 -18.55 10.37 24.32
N GLY A 6 -18.87 9.35 23.53
CA GLY A 6 -20.24 8.92 23.22
C GLY A 6 -20.92 9.65 22.06
N ARG A 7 -20.26 10.61 21.39
CA ARG A 7 -20.79 11.19 20.15
C ARG A 7 -20.79 10.13 19.04
N THR A 8 -21.74 10.21 18.12
CA THR A 8 -21.82 9.25 17.01
C THR A 8 -22.03 9.92 15.67
N ALA A 9 -21.72 9.23 14.58
CA ALA A 9 -22.09 9.61 13.22
C ALA A 9 -22.54 8.36 12.45
N LEU A 10 -23.45 8.54 11.48
CA LEU A 10 -23.78 7.49 10.53
C LEU A 10 -22.70 7.43 9.45
N VAL A 11 -22.05 6.28 9.33
CA VAL A 11 -21.05 5.99 8.31
C VAL A 11 -21.69 5.10 7.26
N THR A 12 -21.68 5.55 6.01
CA THR A 12 -22.16 4.78 4.86
C THR A 12 -21.01 4.54 3.90
N VAL A 13 -20.78 3.28 3.55
CA VAL A 13 -19.78 2.86 2.58
C VAL A 13 -20.49 2.42 1.31
N GLN A 14 -20.07 2.99 0.18
CA GLN A 14 -20.54 2.63 -1.16
C GLN A 14 -19.33 2.45 -2.08
N TYR A 15 -19.53 1.83 -3.22
CA TYR A 15 -18.45 1.60 -4.17
C TYR A 15 -18.91 1.66 -5.63
N ALA A 16 -17.99 1.98 -6.52
CA ALA A 16 -18.23 1.96 -7.96
C ALA A 16 -17.68 0.68 -8.60
N GLN A 17 -18.37 0.14 -9.61
CA GLN A 17 -17.88 -0.98 -10.42
C GLN A 17 -17.49 -0.52 -11.82
N ASN A 18 -16.41 -1.09 -12.36
CA ASN A 18 -15.94 -0.83 -13.73
C ASN A 18 -15.71 0.66 -14.05
N GLY A 19 -15.35 1.47 -13.04
CA GLY A 19 -15.15 2.92 -13.18
C GLY A 19 -16.43 3.75 -13.30
N ILE A 20 -17.62 3.16 -13.14
CA ILE A 20 -18.90 3.87 -13.24
C ILE A 20 -19.23 4.53 -11.89
N THR A 21 -18.84 5.79 -11.72
CA THR A 21 -19.00 6.54 -10.46
C THR A 21 -20.36 7.23 -10.30
N THR A 22 -21.20 7.18 -11.34
CA THR A 22 -22.56 7.75 -11.31
C THR A 22 -23.61 6.80 -10.72
N ASP A 23 -23.27 5.53 -10.54
CA ASP A 23 -24.16 4.47 -10.06
C ASP A 23 -23.45 3.68 -8.94
N LEU A 24 -23.45 4.27 -7.75
CA LEU A 24 -22.76 3.69 -6.60
C LEU A 24 -23.58 2.53 -6.01
N ILE A 25 -22.88 1.45 -5.68
CA ILE A 25 -23.45 0.26 -5.05
C ILE A 25 -23.22 0.35 -3.54
N ASP A 26 -24.25 0.06 -2.75
CA ASP A 26 -24.15 0.05 -1.30
C ASP A 26 -23.28 -1.12 -0.81
N PHE A 27 -22.28 -0.79 0.01
CA PHE A 27 -21.53 -1.78 0.78
C PHE A 27 -22.20 -1.99 2.14
N GLY A 28 -22.60 -0.89 2.80
CA GLY A 28 -23.35 -0.93 4.05
C GLY A 28 -23.30 0.38 4.83
N SER A 29 -24.08 0.45 5.90
CA SER A 29 -24.10 1.61 6.80
C SER A 29 -24.06 1.18 8.27
N LYS A 30 -23.33 1.92 9.10
CA LYS A 30 -23.22 1.68 10.54
C LYS A 30 -23.14 3.01 11.29
N ARG A 31 -23.88 3.13 12.40
CA ARG A 31 -23.70 4.25 13.34
C ARG A 31 -22.48 3.95 14.21
N MET A 32 -21.48 4.83 14.15
CA MET A 32 -20.21 4.66 14.82
C MET A 32 -20.00 5.72 15.88
N THR A 33 -19.35 5.35 16.99
CA THR A 33 -18.92 6.33 18.00
C THR A 33 -17.68 7.05 17.48
N VAL A 34 -17.59 8.36 17.71
CA VAL A 34 -16.36 9.12 17.42
C VAL A 34 -15.21 8.49 18.21
N ASP A 35 -14.05 8.35 17.57
CA ASP A 35 -12.85 7.66 18.10
C ASP A 35 -12.94 6.13 18.18
N SER A 36 -14.02 5.50 17.65
CA SER A 36 -14.10 4.04 17.52
C SER A 36 -13.54 3.54 16.18
N LYS A 37 -13.05 2.28 16.18
CA LYS A 37 -12.66 1.55 14.98
C LYS A 37 -13.72 0.51 14.67
N GLU A 38 -14.12 0.42 13.40
CA GLU A 38 -15.08 -0.58 12.95
C GLU A 38 -14.71 -1.06 11.55
N GLU A 39 -15.06 -2.32 11.28
CA GLU A 39 -14.82 -2.98 10.01
C GLU A 39 -16.14 -3.19 9.26
N PHE A 40 -16.08 -3.02 7.94
CA PHE A 40 -17.15 -3.38 7.03
C PHE A 40 -16.69 -4.63 6.26
N THR A 41 -17.24 -5.80 6.61
CA THR A 41 -16.89 -7.08 5.98
C THR A 41 -17.96 -7.49 4.97
N ALA A 42 -17.55 -8.19 3.90
CA ALA A 42 -18.45 -8.77 2.93
C ALA A 42 -18.32 -10.30 2.94
N ASP A 43 -19.46 -11.02 2.89
CA ASP A 43 -19.47 -12.49 2.83
C ASP A 43 -18.97 -13.05 1.49
N VAL A 44 -18.91 -12.20 0.46
CA VAL A 44 -18.38 -12.53 -0.86
C VAL A 44 -17.52 -11.37 -1.37
N PRO A 45 -16.42 -11.65 -2.10
CA PRO A 45 -15.57 -10.62 -2.69
C PRO A 45 -16.37 -9.58 -3.48
N LYS A 46 -16.08 -8.31 -3.23
CA LYS A 46 -16.67 -7.18 -3.97
C LYS A 46 -15.61 -6.61 -4.89
N SER A 47 -15.81 -6.74 -6.20
CA SER A 47 -15.00 -5.99 -7.17
C SER A 47 -15.38 -4.52 -7.08
N ALA A 48 -14.46 -3.67 -6.64
CA ALA A 48 -14.65 -2.23 -6.50
C ALA A 48 -13.53 -1.49 -7.23
N THR A 49 -13.88 -0.43 -7.95
CA THR A 49 -12.93 0.47 -8.62
C THR A 49 -12.73 1.76 -7.85
N HIS A 50 -13.72 2.14 -7.03
CA HIS A 50 -13.68 3.30 -6.13
C HIS A 50 -14.47 2.96 -4.87
N ILE A 51 -14.03 3.45 -3.72
CA ILE A 51 -14.74 3.37 -2.44
C ILE A 51 -15.15 4.78 -2.01
N TYR A 52 -16.38 4.92 -1.56
CA TYR A 52 -16.98 6.17 -1.07
C TYR A 52 -17.38 5.97 0.39
N VAL A 53 -16.83 6.79 1.27
CA VAL A 53 -17.21 6.82 2.68
C VAL A 53 -17.92 8.15 2.94
N THR A 54 -19.19 8.07 3.34
CA THR A 54 -20.00 9.24 3.70
C THR A 54 -20.21 9.25 5.19
N LEU A 55 -19.80 10.34 5.85
CA LEU A 55 -20.13 10.62 7.25
C LEU A 55 -21.31 11.57 7.29
N SER A 56 -22.37 11.18 7.99
CA SER A 56 -23.62 11.96 8.06
C SER A 56 -24.27 11.83 9.43
N ASP A 57 -25.30 12.65 9.66
CA ASP A 57 -26.10 12.64 10.89
C ASP A 57 -25.29 12.54 12.20
N PRO A 58 -24.42 13.54 12.46
CA PRO A 58 -23.68 13.61 13.72
C PRO A 58 -24.65 13.76 14.89
N GLN A 59 -24.45 13.01 15.96
CA GLN A 59 -25.25 13.04 17.18
C GLN A 59 -24.38 13.20 18.43
N ASN A 60 -24.88 13.94 19.41
CA ASN A 60 -24.28 14.03 20.74
C ASN A 60 -24.49 12.72 21.52
N SER A 61 -23.87 12.60 22.69
CA SER A 61 -23.97 11.41 23.53
C SER A 61 -25.37 11.10 24.07
N ASP A 62 -26.28 12.06 24.02
CA ASP A 62 -27.69 11.90 24.37
C ASP A 62 -28.60 11.57 23.16
N GLY A 63 -28.03 11.38 21.97
CA GLY A 63 -28.75 11.10 20.73
C GLY A 63 -29.33 12.33 20.02
N SER A 64 -29.18 13.54 20.59
CA SER A 64 -29.58 14.78 19.91
C SER A 64 -28.65 15.10 18.73
N GLN A 65 -29.13 15.90 17.77
CA GLN A 65 -28.32 16.33 16.63
C GLN A 65 -27.05 17.08 17.11
N GLY A 66 -25.89 16.59 16.69
CA GLY A 66 -24.60 17.21 16.92
C GLY A 66 -24.29 18.30 15.90
N ALA A 67 -23.61 19.36 16.34
CA ALA A 67 -23.12 20.45 15.48
C ALA A 67 -21.60 20.32 15.20
N PHE A 68 -21.11 19.10 15.08
CA PHE A 68 -19.71 18.80 14.82
C PHE A 68 -19.52 18.14 13.45
N TRP A 69 -18.31 18.27 12.92
CA TRP A 69 -17.91 17.62 11.68
C TRP A 69 -17.13 16.36 12.04
N PRO A 70 -17.69 15.16 11.83
CA PRO A 70 -16.94 13.94 12.08
C PRO A 70 -15.76 13.86 11.09
N SER A 71 -14.58 13.51 11.60
CA SER A 71 -13.34 13.36 10.84
C SER A 71 -12.90 11.90 10.82
N VAL A 72 -12.40 11.45 9.67
CA VAL A 72 -11.79 10.12 9.53
C VAL A 72 -10.28 10.26 9.73
N GLN A 73 -9.70 9.41 10.58
CA GLN A 73 -8.25 9.36 10.78
C GLN A 73 -7.57 8.53 9.68
N GLU A 74 -8.16 7.38 9.35
CA GLU A 74 -7.58 6.40 8.42
C GLU A 74 -8.68 5.54 7.78
N VAL A 75 -8.47 5.13 6.53
CA VAL A 75 -9.30 4.13 5.83
C VAL A 75 -8.36 3.09 5.25
N GLU A 76 -8.54 1.84 5.66
CA GLU A 76 -7.80 0.71 5.14
C GLU A 76 -8.75 -0.18 4.33
N VAL A 77 -8.30 -0.62 3.16
CA VAL A 77 -9.05 -1.55 2.31
C VAL A 77 -8.18 -2.78 2.12
N PHE A 78 -8.67 -3.93 2.59
CA PHE A 78 -7.97 -5.19 2.54
C PHE A 78 -8.55 -6.06 1.42
N GLU A 79 -7.68 -6.60 0.59
CA GLU A 79 -8.03 -7.66 -0.36
C GLU A 79 -8.06 -9.01 0.39
N GLU A 80 -9.03 -9.87 0.05
CA GLU A 80 -9.04 -11.25 0.52
C GLU A 80 -7.89 -12.01 -0.14
N GLN A 81 -6.86 -12.35 0.64
CA GLN A 81 -5.73 -13.17 0.20
C GLN A 81 -5.76 -14.52 0.91
N GLU A 82 -5.78 -15.62 0.15
CA GLU A 82 -5.82 -16.97 0.70
C GLU A 82 -4.47 -17.50 1.22
N GLU A 83 -3.34 -16.80 1.02
CA GLU A 83 -2.04 -17.28 1.52
C GLU A 83 -1.18 -16.19 2.18
N LYS A 84 -0.48 -16.58 3.26
CA LYS A 84 0.54 -15.74 3.88
C LYS A 84 1.73 -15.63 2.92
N VAL A 85 2.32 -14.44 2.82
CA VAL A 85 3.51 -14.23 1.98
C VAL A 85 4.67 -15.20 2.31
N SER A 86 4.70 -15.76 3.53
CA SER A 86 5.64 -16.80 3.98
C SER A 86 5.52 -18.14 3.28
N ASP A 87 4.39 -18.41 2.62
CA ASP A 87 4.12 -19.70 1.96
C ASP A 87 4.54 -19.68 0.48
N TYR A 88 4.82 -18.50 -0.09
CA TYR A 88 5.36 -18.37 -1.45
C TYR A 88 6.84 -18.76 -1.51
N ASN A 89 7.20 -19.40 -2.63
CA ASN A 89 8.59 -19.64 -2.97
C ASN A 89 9.24 -18.33 -3.46
N ASN A 90 10.20 -17.79 -2.72
CA ASN A 90 10.97 -16.62 -3.17
C ASN A 90 11.91 -17.01 -4.33
N ILE A 91 11.58 -16.52 -5.53
CA ILE A 91 12.35 -16.77 -6.75
C ILE A 91 13.30 -15.63 -7.11
N ALA A 92 13.39 -14.55 -6.33
CA ALA A 92 14.14 -13.34 -6.69
C ALA A 92 15.64 -13.63 -6.91
N ASN A 93 16.22 -14.59 -6.18
CA ASN A 93 17.61 -15.03 -6.33
C ASN A 93 17.93 -15.73 -7.66
N GLN A 94 16.91 -16.05 -8.46
CA GLN A 94 17.05 -16.64 -9.80
C GLN A 94 17.13 -15.57 -10.89
N ALA A 95 16.92 -14.29 -10.54
CA ALA A 95 16.98 -13.19 -11.48
C ALA A 95 18.41 -12.69 -11.67
N LYS A 96 18.73 -12.32 -12.91
CA LYS A 96 19.88 -11.47 -13.23
C LYS A 96 19.51 -10.02 -12.95
N ILE A 97 20.21 -9.41 -12.00
CA ILE A 97 19.98 -8.03 -11.60
C ILE A 97 20.74 -7.08 -12.54
N THR A 98 20.07 -6.03 -13.00
CA THR A 98 20.67 -4.91 -13.75
C THR A 98 20.14 -3.59 -13.22
N THR A 99 20.95 -2.55 -13.24
CA THR A 99 20.57 -1.20 -12.79
C THR A 99 21.24 -0.13 -13.65
N ASP A 100 20.65 1.07 -13.70
CA ASP A 100 21.26 2.28 -14.28
C ASP A 100 21.91 3.21 -13.24
N GLY A 101 21.92 2.80 -11.97
CA GLY A 101 22.70 3.45 -10.93
C GLY A 101 24.11 2.87 -10.81
N ASN A 102 25.00 3.61 -10.16
CA ASN A 102 26.31 3.08 -9.80
C ASN A 102 26.16 2.19 -8.56
N GLU A 103 26.57 0.94 -8.65
CA GLU A 103 26.49 0.00 -7.53
C GLU A 103 27.66 0.18 -6.55
N ASN A 104 27.40 0.07 -5.24
CA ASN A 104 28.45 0.01 -4.23
C ASN A 104 29.21 -1.33 -4.31
N GLN A 105 30.55 -1.29 -4.33
CA GLN A 105 31.37 -2.49 -4.48
C GLN A 105 31.20 -3.53 -3.36
N SER A 106 30.87 -3.08 -2.14
CA SER A 106 30.69 -3.94 -0.96
C SER A 106 29.23 -4.15 -0.56
N GLU A 107 28.32 -3.28 -1.01
CA GLU A 107 26.88 -3.28 -0.68
C GLU A 107 26.05 -3.33 -1.96
N GLY A 108 26.41 -4.27 -2.81
CA GLY A 108 25.94 -4.38 -4.19
C GLY A 108 24.66 -5.20 -4.36
N SER A 109 24.30 -5.47 -5.62
CA SER A 109 23.10 -6.14 -6.08
C SER A 109 22.93 -7.56 -5.52
N ALA A 110 24.03 -8.21 -5.14
CA ALA A 110 23.98 -9.50 -4.44
C ALA A 110 23.16 -9.45 -3.13
N ASN A 111 23.11 -8.30 -2.44
CA ASN A 111 22.36 -8.13 -1.20
C ASN A 111 20.84 -8.01 -1.43
N LEU A 112 20.37 -7.70 -2.65
CA LEU A 112 18.93 -7.53 -2.92
C LEU A 112 18.14 -8.84 -2.83
N VAL A 113 18.82 -9.97 -3.01
CA VAL A 113 18.20 -11.28 -3.22
C VAL A 113 18.87 -12.38 -2.41
N ASP A 114 19.62 -12.02 -1.37
CA ASP A 114 20.31 -12.96 -0.47
C ASP A 114 19.38 -13.56 0.61
N GLY A 115 18.14 -13.08 0.70
CA GLY A 115 17.15 -13.51 1.67
C GLY A 115 17.38 -12.96 3.09
N ASN A 116 18.19 -11.91 3.23
CA ASN A 116 18.54 -11.31 4.51
C ASN A 116 18.17 -9.83 4.57
N ASP A 117 17.09 -9.47 5.26
CA ASP A 117 16.64 -8.07 5.38
C ASP A 117 17.57 -7.19 6.24
N LYS A 118 18.74 -7.68 6.67
CA LYS A 118 19.77 -6.93 7.40
C LYS A 118 20.94 -6.47 6.53
N THR A 119 21.06 -6.98 5.31
CA THR A 119 22.04 -6.52 4.32
C THR A 119 21.37 -5.51 3.40
N LEU A 120 22.08 -4.44 3.05
CA LEU A 120 21.52 -3.36 2.25
C LEU A 120 22.14 -3.35 0.86
N TYR A 121 21.30 -3.05 -0.13
CA TYR A 121 21.75 -2.55 -1.41
C TYR A 121 21.90 -1.04 -1.34
N LYS A 122 23.01 -0.50 -1.84
CA LYS A 122 23.23 0.94 -1.91
C LYS A 122 23.73 1.36 -3.28
N PHE A 123 23.08 2.38 -3.82
CA PHE A 123 23.69 3.17 -4.89
C PHE A 123 24.92 3.91 -4.36
N HIS A 124 25.96 4.01 -5.19
CA HIS A 124 27.25 4.60 -4.86
C HIS A 124 27.39 6.00 -5.43
N ASN A 125 27.84 6.93 -4.58
CA ASN A 125 28.25 8.32 -4.82
C ASN A 125 27.21 9.27 -5.46
N GLU A 126 27.06 10.40 -4.75
CA GLU A 126 26.28 11.61 -5.07
C GLU A 126 24.77 11.51 -4.88
N ALA A 127 24.17 12.66 -4.59
CA ALA A 127 22.73 12.78 -4.35
C ALA A 127 21.95 12.23 -5.55
N GLN A 128 20.97 11.37 -5.29
CA GLN A 128 20.09 10.84 -6.32
C GLN A 128 19.16 11.96 -6.79
N THR A 129 19.57 12.66 -7.86
CA THR A 129 18.85 13.79 -8.45
C THR A 129 17.86 13.38 -9.54
N SER A 130 17.82 12.09 -9.87
CA SER A 130 16.90 11.49 -10.84
C SER A 130 16.48 10.09 -10.43
N GLU A 131 15.34 9.64 -10.97
CA GLU A 131 14.85 8.28 -10.80
C GLU A 131 15.91 7.25 -11.27
N LYS A 132 15.96 6.11 -10.56
CA LYS A 132 16.84 4.98 -10.85
C LYS A 132 16.03 3.71 -10.83
N TYR A 133 16.46 2.70 -11.59
CA TYR A 133 15.79 1.42 -11.62
C TYR A 133 16.71 0.28 -11.18
N ILE A 134 16.08 -0.74 -10.61
CA ILE A 134 16.64 -2.07 -10.40
C ILE A 134 15.73 -3.02 -11.16
N ALA A 135 16.29 -3.75 -12.12
CA ALA A 135 15.55 -4.72 -12.92
C ALA A 135 16.00 -6.13 -12.54
N LEU A 136 15.03 -6.97 -12.16
CA LEU A 136 15.19 -8.40 -11.95
C LEU A 136 14.80 -9.12 -13.25
N ASN A 137 15.78 -9.60 -14.00
CA ASN A 137 15.57 -10.27 -15.28
C ASN A 137 15.61 -11.79 -15.10
N PHE A 138 14.54 -12.47 -15.46
CA PHE A 138 14.50 -13.94 -15.48
C PHE A 138 14.79 -14.45 -16.88
N ASP A 139 15.53 -15.56 -16.98
CA ASP A 139 15.86 -16.19 -18.29
C ASP A 139 14.60 -16.69 -19.02
N GLU A 140 13.56 -17.04 -18.26
CA GLU A 140 12.26 -17.49 -18.75
C GLU A 140 11.12 -16.74 -18.05
N ALA A 141 9.95 -16.67 -18.69
CA ALA A 141 8.75 -16.09 -18.09
C ALA A 141 8.38 -16.80 -16.78
N ARG A 142 8.07 -16.01 -15.74
CA ARG A 142 7.63 -16.50 -14.43
C ARG A 142 6.27 -15.92 -14.08
N THR A 143 5.42 -16.76 -13.51
CA THR A 143 4.22 -16.30 -12.81
C THR A 143 4.66 -15.76 -11.45
N MET A 144 4.19 -14.56 -11.10
CA MET A 144 4.47 -13.91 -9.82
C MET A 144 3.13 -13.60 -9.17
N ASP A 145 2.91 -14.13 -7.98
CA ASP A 145 1.65 -13.95 -7.24
C ASP A 145 1.76 -12.81 -6.22
N ALA A 146 2.96 -12.57 -5.69
CA ALA A 146 3.24 -11.53 -4.71
C ALA A 146 4.66 -10.97 -4.87
N PHE A 147 4.87 -9.76 -4.35
CA PHE A 147 6.18 -9.12 -4.27
C PHE A 147 6.34 -8.40 -2.94
N ARG A 148 7.56 -8.42 -2.39
CA ARG A 148 7.91 -7.74 -1.13
C ARG A 148 9.20 -6.97 -1.33
N ILE A 149 9.21 -5.70 -0.93
CA ILE A 149 10.41 -4.88 -0.83
C ILE A 149 10.67 -4.61 0.66
N ALA A 150 11.89 -4.88 1.12
CA ALA A 150 12.34 -4.43 2.43
C ALA A 150 13.16 -3.15 2.25
N PHE A 151 12.78 -2.09 2.96
CA PHE A 151 13.52 -0.83 2.98
C PHE A 151 14.45 -0.80 4.19
N GLU A 152 15.48 0.05 4.14
CA GLU A 152 16.43 0.23 5.25
C GLU A 152 15.69 0.60 6.54
N HIS A 153 15.91 -0.18 7.60
CA HIS A 153 15.46 0.17 8.94
C HIS A 153 16.54 1.00 9.65
N VAL A 154 16.50 2.29 9.40
CA VAL A 154 17.22 3.29 10.17
C VAL A 154 16.35 3.56 11.42
N GLY A 155 16.77 3.10 12.60
CA GLY A 155 15.97 3.17 13.83
C GLY A 155 15.62 4.59 14.31
N ASP A 156 15.11 4.71 15.55
CA ASP A 156 14.58 5.96 16.17
C ASP A 156 15.51 7.18 16.22
N THR A 157 16.79 7.03 15.84
CA THR A 157 17.84 8.05 15.96
C THR A 157 18.02 8.94 14.74
N ASP A 158 17.37 8.63 13.61
CA ASP A 158 17.46 9.46 12.41
C ASP A 158 16.31 10.48 12.37
N SER A 159 16.65 11.77 12.44
CA SER A 159 15.69 12.86 12.56
C SER A 159 15.00 13.23 11.25
N VAL A 160 15.33 12.57 10.14
CA VAL A 160 14.78 12.86 8.82
C VAL A 160 13.76 11.79 8.44
N ASP A 161 12.49 12.20 8.39
CA ASP A 161 11.44 11.40 7.77
C ASP A 161 11.68 11.37 6.26
N PHE A 162 12.03 10.20 5.74
CA PHE A 162 12.29 10.00 4.31
C PHE A 162 11.29 8.98 3.78
N ALA A 163 10.45 9.43 2.86
CA ALA A 163 9.54 8.58 2.10
C ALA A 163 10.14 8.32 0.72
N PHE A 164 10.09 7.06 0.27
CA PHE A 164 10.49 6.70 -1.09
C PHE A 164 9.25 6.58 -1.95
N GLU A 165 9.31 7.14 -3.15
CA GLU A 165 8.31 6.87 -4.17
C GLU A 165 8.84 5.76 -5.08
N TYR A 166 8.03 4.74 -5.34
CA TYR A 166 8.41 3.58 -6.14
C TYR A 166 7.30 3.18 -7.11
N SER A 167 7.72 2.60 -8.24
CA SER A 167 6.83 1.95 -9.20
C SER A 167 7.28 0.51 -9.40
N ILE A 168 6.33 -0.40 -9.57
CA ILE A 168 6.61 -1.79 -9.96
C ILE A 168 6.14 -1.95 -11.39
N LEU A 169 7.07 -2.33 -12.26
CA LEU A 169 6.80 -2.59 -13.66
C LEU A 169 7.05 -4.07 -13.95
N ALA A 170 6.15 -4.70 -14.68
CA ALA A 170 6.33 -6.05 -15.21
C ALA A 170 6.20 -6.07 -16.71
N LYS A 171 6.85 -7.04 -17.32
CA LYS A 171 6.86 -7.23 -18.76
C LYS A 171 6.62 -8.69 -19.08
N LYS A 172 5.61 -8.96 -19.88
CA LYS A 172 5.32 -10.31 -20.36
C LYS A 172 6.39 -10.72 -21.38
N ALA A 173 6.75 -12.00 -21.39
CA ALA A 173 7.67 -12.51 -22.40
C ALA A 173 7.16 -12.23 -23.82
N GLY A 174 8.02 -11.67 -24.66
CA GLY A 174 7.71 -11.32 -26.04
C GLY A 174 7.13 -9.92 -26.24
N ASP A 175 6.71 -9.21 -25.19
CA ASP A 175 6.24 -7.83 -25.33
C ASP A 175 7.41 -6.87 -25.56
N SER A 176 7.14 -5.69 -26.13
CA SER A 176 8.11 -4.59 -26.20
C SER A 176 8.04 -3.70 -24.95
N ASP A 177 6.85 -3.59 -24.36
CA ASP A 177 6.52 -2.54 -23.39
C ASP A 177 6.37 -3.11 -21.98
N TYR A 178 6.61 -2.26 -20.98
CA TYR A 178 6.36 -2.59 -19.58
C TYR A 178 4.96 -2.15 -19.19
N THR A 179 4.29 -2.98 -18.38
CA THR A 179 3.04 -2.65 -17.71
C THR A 179 3.33 -2.22 -16.28
N LYS A 180 2.75 -1.13 -15.82
CA LYS A 180 2.83 -0.71 -14.41
C LYS A 180 1.87 -1.56 -13.58
N ILE A 181 2.42 -2.27 -12.60
CA ILE A 181 1.67 -2.98 -11.57
C ILE A 181 1.41 -2.04 -10.39
N ALA A 182 2.41 -1.23 -10.03
CA ALA A 182 2.30 -0.17 -9.04
C ALA A 182 2.88 1.11 -9.63
N ASP A 183 2.20 2.25 -9.46
CA ASP A 183 2.60 3.53 -10.05
C ASP A 183 2.80 4.57 -8.94
N HIS A 184 4.03 5.06 -8.77
CA HIS A 184 4.43 6.10 -7.81
C HIS A 184 3.83 5.92 -6.40
N GLN A 185 3.89 4.69 -5.90
CA GLN A 185 3.49 4.37 -4.54
C GLN A 185 4.48 4.94 -3.54
N LYS A 186 4.00 5.39 -2.38
CA LYS A 186 4.86 5.87 -1.30
C LYS A 186 5.15 4.74 -0.33
N ALA A 187 6.42 4.50 -0.06
CA ALA A 187 6.90 3.66 1.02
C ALA A 187 7.46 4.55 2.13
N ASN A 188 6.88 4.41 3.31
CA ASN A 188 7.29 5.14 4.51
C ASN A 188 8.08 4.19 5.41
N ARG A 189 8.89 4.74 6.33
CA ARG A 189 9.76 3.95 7.23
C ARG A 189 9.01 3.25 8.38
N THR A 190 7.71 3.50 8.54
CA THR A 190 6.85 3.05 9.65
C THR A 190 6.12 1.76 9.31
#